data_AF-A0A846C9B6-F1
#
_entry.id   AF-A0A846C9B6-F1
#
_cell.length_a   1.000
_cell.length_b   1.000
_cell.length_c   1.000
_cell.angle_alpha   90.00
_cell.angle_beta   90.00
_cell.angle_gamma   90.00
#
_symmetry.space_group_name_H-M   'P 1'
#
loop_
_entity.id
_entity.type
_entity.pdbx_description
1 polymer ?
#
loop_
_entity_poly.entity_id
_entity_poly.type
_entity_poly.pdbx_seq_one_letter_code
_entity_poly.pdbx_strand_id
1 'polypeptide(L)'
;MELITNRNVHQEYQLSKFDSKMGVWPYYGVISWYKHPIDSQRLKIAIQQIVDSVPILAGRLVKKLFSPLKVVCHPQKSGVGFI
;
A
#
# COMPACT_ATOMS: atom_id res chain seq x y z
N MET A 1 -9.54 15.01 -17.19
CA MET A 1 -9.08 14.72 -15.81
C MET A 1 -7.69 14.11 -15.97
N GLU A 2 -6.65 14.91 -15.81
CA GLU A 2 -5.28 14.41 -15.95
C GLU A 2 -4.94 13.53 -14.74
N LEU A 3 -4.70 12.25 -14.99
CA LEU A 3 -4.18 11.35 -13.97
C LEU A 3 -2.74 11.81 -13.69
N ILE A 4 -2.53 12.47 -12.56
CA ILE A 4 -1.20 12.83 -12.08
C ILE A 4 -0.50 11.51 -11.70
N THR A 5 0.08 10.81 -12.67
CA THR A 5 0.90 9.62 -12.39
C THR A 5 2.26 10.12 -11.89
N ASN A 6 2.47 10.06 -10.59
CA ASN A 6 3.72 10.48 -9.95
C ASN A 6 4.79 9.39 -10.15
N ARG A 7 5.32 9.29 -11.38
CA ARG A 7 6.17 8.17 -11.85
C ARG A 7 7.55 8.08 -11.21
N ASN A 8 7.93 9.02 -10.33
CA ASN A 8 9.30 9.15 -9.82
C ASN A 8 9.43 9.13 -8.29
N VAL A 9 8.37 8.80 -7.54
CA VAL A 9 8.42 8.92 -6.07
C VAL A 9 8.91 7.62 -5.44
N HIS A 10 10.23 7.49 -5.25
CA HIS A 10 10.78 6.56 -4.27
C HIS A 10 10.55 7.13 -2.88
N GLN A 11 9.52 6.64 -2.19
CA GLN A 11 9.21 7.07 -0.82
C GLN A 11 9.54 5.97 0.18
N GLU A 12 10.23 6.37 1.24
CA GLU A 12 10.56 5.50 2.35
C GLU A 12 9.88 6.00 3.62
N TYR A 13 9.21 5.10 4.32
CA TYR A 13 8.60 5.39 5.60
C TYR A 13 9.34 4.61 6.69
N GLN A 14 9.92 5.33 7.63
CA GLN A 14 10.51 4.73 8.82
C GLN A 14 9.40 4.28 9.76
N LEU A 15 9.55 3.11 10.35
CA LEU A 15 8.63 2.66 11.37
C LEU A 15 8.86 3.44 12.67
N SER A 16 7.77 3.85 13.31
CA SER A 16 7.83 4.41 14.65
C SER A 16 8.09 3.32 15.70
N LYS A 17 8.34 3.75 16.93
CA LYS A 17 8.40 2.84 18.08
C LYS A 17 7.09 2.10 18.31
N PHE A 18 5.95 2.69 17.93
CA PHE A 18 4.64 2.06 18.04
C PHE A 18 4.49 0.95 16.99
N ASP A 19 4.80 1.23 15.73
CA ASP A 19 4.70 0.25 14.64
C ASP A 19 5.62 -0.96 14.89
N SER A 20 6.80 -0.72 15.45
CA SER A 20 7.75 -1.78 15.78
C SER A 20 7.24 -2.72 16.88
N LYS A 21 6.35 -2.25 17.77
CA LYS A 21 5.69 -3.11 18.77
C LYS A 21 4.61 -4.00 18.14
N MET A 22 4.04 -3.58 17.02
CA MET A 22 3.04 -4.34 16.25
C MET A 22 3.68 -5.29 15.23
N GLY A 23 4.98 -5.15 14.93
CA GLY A 23 5.66 -5.77 13.77
C GLY A 23 5.76 -7.31 13.73
N VAL A 24 5.22 -8.04 14.71
CA VAL A 24 5.14 -9.52 14.71
C VAL A 24 3.69 -10.02 14.75
N TRP A 25 2.72 -9.13 14.55
CA TRP A 25 1.32 -9.53 14.52
C TRP A 25 0.98 -10.22 13.19
N PRO A 26 0.14 -11.26 13.20
CA PRO A 26 -0.34 -11.89 11.99
C PRO A 26 -1.11 -10.87 11.13
N TYR A 27 -1.17 -11.12 9.82
CA TYR A 27 -2.00 -10.30 8.93
C TYR A 27 -3.45 -10.28 9.43
N TYR A 28 -3.98 -9.08 9.60
CA TYR A 28 -5.38 -8.87 9.98
C TYR A 28 -6.24 -8.74 8.72
N GLY A 29 -7.34 -9.50 8.67
CA GLY A 29 -8.28 -9.49 7.56
C GLY A 29 -9.72 -9.36 8.06
N VAL A 30 -10.52 -8.55 7.37
CA VAL A 30 -11.96 -8.39 7.61
C VAL A 30 -12.71 -8.69 6.32
N ILE A 31 -13.82 -9.40 6.43
CA ILE A 31 -14.72 -9.66 5.30
C ILE A 31 -15.95 -8.77 5.45
N SER A 32 -16.25 -8.00 4.40
CA SER A 32 -17.46 -7.18 4.33
C SER A 32 -18.39 -7.72 3.25
N TRP A 33 -19.65 -7.94 3.62
CA TRP A 33 -20.69 -8.45 2.73
C TRP A 33 -21.55 -7.31 2.22
N TYR A 34 -21.84 -7.31 0.93
CA TYR A 34 -22.64 -6.27 0.28
C TYR A 34 -23.89 -6.90 -0.34
N LYS A 35 -25.04 -6.25 -0.13
CA LYS A 35 -26.32 -6.67 -0.71
C LYS A 35 -26.34 -6.57 -2.25
N HIS A 36 -25.60 -5.61 -2.79
CA HIS A 36 -25.55 -5.32 -4.22
C HIS A 36 -24.20 -5.76 -4.82
N PRO A 37 -24.19 -6.21 -6.09
CA PRO A 37 -22.95 -6.57 -6.76
C PRO A 37 -22.02 -5.37 -6.87
N ILE A 38 -20.73 -5.62 -6.64
CA ILE A 38 -19.69 -4.61 -6.78
C ILE A 38 -19.12 -4.70 -8.20
N ASP A 39 -19.09 -3.56 -8.88
CA ASP A 39 -18.40 -3.44 -10.16
C ASP A 39 -16.87 -3.51 -9.94
N SER A 40 -16.24 -4.54 -10.49
CA SER A 40 -14.82 -4.80 -10.30
C SER A 40 -13.91 -3.75 -10.95
N GLN A 41 -14.32 -3.13 -12.06
CA GLN A 41 -13.55 -2.09 -12.72
C GLN A 41 -13.57 -0.81 -11.89
N ARG A 42 -14.76 -0.41 -11.41
CA ARG A 42 -14.91 0.75 -10.52
C ARG A 42 -14.17 0.55 -9.20
N LEU A 43 -14.21 -0.66 -8.64
CA LEU A 43 -13.45 -1.00 -7.44
C LEU A 43 -11.95 -0.87 -7.66
N LYS A 44 -11.43 -1.39 -8.78
CA LYS A 44 -10.01 -1.28 -9.12
C LYS A 44 -9.55 0.18 -9.25
N ILE A 45 -10.36 1.03 -9.89
CA ILE A 45 -10.07 2.47 -10.02
C ILE A 45 -10.05 3.14 -8.63
N ALA A 46 -11.04 2.85 -7.78
CA ALA A 46 -11.12 3.41 -6.44
C ALA A 46 -9.91 3.00 -5.58
N ILE A 47 -9.50 1.73 -5.61
CA ILE A 47 -8.31 1.25 -4.91
C ILE A 47 -7.06 1.97 -5.42
N GLN A 48 -6.94 2.17 -6.74
CA GLN A 48 -5.80 2.91 -7.29
C GLN A 48 -5.76 4.35 -6.78
N GLN A 49 -6.89 5.06 -6.72
CA GLN A 49 -6.96 6.43 -6.16
C GLN A 49 -6.56 6.47 -4.68
N ILE A 50 -6.95 5.46 -3.90
CA ILE A 50 -6.53 5.33 -2.49
C ILE A 50 -5.01 5.11 -2.41
N VAL A 51 -4.45 4.24 -3.24
CA VAL A 51 -2.99 4.00 -3.28
C VAL A 51 -2.23 5.24 -3.72
N ASP A 52 -2.74 5.97 -4.72
CA ASP A 52 -2.10 7.19 -5.23
C ASP A 52 -2.10 8.31 -4.18
N SER A 53 -3.14 8.38 -3.32
CA SER A 53 -3.23 9.35 -2.22
C SER A 53 -2.51 8.88 -0.94
N VAL A 54 -2.39 7.57 -0.73
CA VAL A 54 -1.76 6.96 0.44
C VAL A 54 -0.74 5.88 -0.01
N PRO A 55 0.44 6.29 -0.53
CA PRO A 55 1.38 5.38 -1.18
C PRO A 55 1.88 4.23 -0.31
N ILE A 56 1.96 4.44 1.01
CA ILE A 56 2.41 3.44 1.98
C ILE A 56 1.60 2.12 1.91
N LEU A 57 0.34 2.17 1.48
CA LEU A 57 -0.52 0.99 1.34
C LEU A 57 -0.09 0.05 0.20
N ALA A 58 0.63 0.55 -0.80
CA ALA A 58 1.25 -0.26 -1.86
C ALA A 58 2.75 -0.52 -1.61
N GLY A 59 3.28 -0.05 -0.48
CA GLY A 59 4.67 -0.24 -0.09
C GLY A 59 4.97 -1.67 0.35
N ARG A 60 6.25 -2.01 0.42
CA ARG A 60 6.71 -3.29 1.00
C ARG A 60 7.52 -3.04 2.25
N LEU A 61 7.30 -3.88 3.26
CA LEU A 61 8.11 -3.92 4.46
C LEU A 61 9.47 -4.56 4.14
N VAL A 62 10.57 -3.85 4.41
CA VAL A 62 11.93 -4.26 4.06
C VAL A 62 12.85 -4.16 5.28
N LYS A 63 13.56 -5.25 5.58
CA LYS A 63 14.64 -5.32 6.58
C LYS A 63 15.97 -5.62 5.88
N LYS A 64 16.95 -4.71 5.94
CA LYS A 64 18.33 -5.01 5.55
C LYS A 64 19.16 -5.37 6.79
N LEU A 65 20.25 -6.11 6.58
CA LEU A 65 21.07 -6.75 7.64
C LEU A 65 21.56 -5.77 8.73
N PHE A 66 21.69 -4.48 8.43
CA PHE A 66 22.12 -3.44 9.38
C PHE A 66 21.24 -2.18 9.36
N SER A 67 20.01 -2.26 8.83
CA SER A 67 19.10 -1.11 8.78
C SER A 67 17.90 -1.31 9.70
N PRO A 68 17.27 -0.23 10.19
CA PRO A 68 15.94 -0.32 10.76
C PRO A 68 14.95 -0.90 9.72
N LEU A 69 13.88 -1.49 10.23
CA LEU A 69 12.75 -1.96 9.43
C LEU A 69 12.03 -0.73 8.86
N LYS A 70 11.73 -0.74 7.56
CA LYS A 70 11.09 0.39 6.88
C LYS A 70 10.12 -0.08 5.80
N VAL A 71 9.18 0.77 5.42
CA VAL A 71 8.32 0.54 4.25
C VAL A 71 8.89 1.29 3.07
N VAL A 72 9.04 0.61 1.93
CA VAL A 72 9.58 1.20 0.70
C VAL A 72 8.52 1.14 -0.39
N CYS A 73 8.21 2.30 -0.97
CA CYS A 73 7.26 2.44 -2.08
C CYS A 73 8.06 2.60 -3.38
N HIS A 74 7.89 1.67 -4.31
CA HIS A 74 8.57 1.72 -5.60
C HIS A 74 7.59 2.23 -6.66
N PRO A 75 7.90 3.33 -7.36
CA PRO A 75 6.99 3.95 -8.32
C PRO A 75 6.71 3.07 -9.55
N GLN A 76 7.56 2.07 -9.82
CA GLN A 76 7.39 1.13 -10.94
C GLN A 76 6.51 -0.09 -10.62
N LYS A 77 6.09 -0.26 -9.35
CA LYS A 77 5.26 -1.40 -8.89
C LYS A 77 3.97 -0.95 -8.19
N SER A 78 3.57 0.31 -8.33
CA SER A 78 2.29 0.79 -7.83
C SER A 78 1.19 0.46 -8.83
N GLY A 79 0.47 -0.62 -8.55
CA GLY A 79 -0.74 -1.00 -9.27
C GLY A 79 -1.38 -2.22 -8.63
N VAL A 80 -2.72 -2.25 -8.60
CA VAL A 80 -3.52 -3.41 -8.12
C VAL A 80 -3.20 -4.71 -8.88
N GLY A 81 -2.47 -4.64 -10.00
CA GLY A 81 -2.01 -5.78 -10.80
C GLY A 81 -0.68 -6.43 -10.38
N PHE A 82 -0.11 -6.07 -9.21
CA PHE A 82 1.11 -6.68 -8.67
C PHE A 82 0.90 -7.39 -7.31
N ILE A 83 -0.36 -7.67 -6.97
CA ILE A 83 -0.75 -8.62 -5.92
C ILE A 83 -0.92 -9.99 -6.56
#